data_AF-A0A960WEH7-F1
#
_entry.id   AF-A0A960WEH7-F1
#
_cell.length_a   1.000
_cell.length_b   1.000
_cell.length_c   1.000
_cell.angle_alpha   90.00
_cell.angle_beta   90.00
_cell.angle_gamma   90.00
#
_symmetry.space_group_name_H-M   'P 1'
#
loop_
_entity.id
_entity.type
_entity.pdbx_description
1 polymer ?
#
loop_
_entity_poly.entity_id
_entity_poly.type
_entity_poly.pdbx_seq_one_letter_code
_entity_poly.pdbx_strand_id
1 'polypeptide(L)'
;IIDAIQNNELENADFTIEPNFGLEVPTNIDGVDNALLTPEKTWTQGDYKGTAKKLGTMFNDNFTTFHNDINAGIISGGPTL
;
A
#
# COMPACT_ATOMS: atom_id res chain seq x y z
N ILE A 1 8.68 -1.53 13.19
CA ILE A 1 8.35 -0.59 12.08
C ILE A 1 8.62 0.86 12.49
N ILE A 2 7.97 1.39 13.53
CA ILE A 2 8.24 2.78 13.98
C ILE A 2 9.71 2.97 14.32
N ASP A 3 10.31 2.05 15.06
CA ASP A 3 11.74 2.11 15.40
C ASP A 3 12.63 2.11 14.14
N ALA A 4 12.35 1.25 13.16
CA ALA A 4 13.06 1.22 11.88
C ALA A 4 12.96 2.55 11.10
N ILE A 5 11.83 3.26 11.20
CA ILE A 5 11.68 4.61 10.65
C ILE A 5 12.55 5.60 11.43
N GLN A 6 12.47 5.59 12.76
CA GLN A 6 13.21 6.53 13.62
C GLN A 6 14.73 6.34 13.55
N ASN A 7 15.18 5.11 13.28
CA ASN A 7 16.58 4.75 13.09
C ASN A 7 17.08 4.98 11.66
N ASN A 8 16.23 5.46 10.74
CA ASN A 8 16.51 5.63 9.32
C ASN A 8 16.88 4.32 8.60
N GLU A 9 16.49 3.16 9.14
CA GLU A 9 16.77 1.85 8.54
C GLU A 9 16.05 1.69 7.18
N LEU A 10 14.87 2.33 7.02
CA LEU A 10 14.10 2.26 5.79
C LEU A 10 14.64 3.14 4.66
N GLU A 11 15.54 4.10 4.93
CA GLU A 11 16.10 4.97 3.87
C GLU A 11 16.96 4.21 2.86
N ASN A 12 17.56 3.09 3.28
CA ASN A 12 18.43 2.26 2.46
C ASN A 12 17.88 0.83 2.29
N ALA A 13 16.61 0.61 2.64
CA ALA A 13 15.97 -0.69 2.49
C ALA A 13 15.60 -0.97 1.04
N ASP A 14 15.49 -2.26 0.70
CA ASP A 14 14.89 -2.67 -0.56
C ASP A 14 13.37 -2.63 -0.45
N PHE A 15 12.70 -2.18 -1.53
CA PHE A 15 11.25 -2.06 -1.60
C PHE A 15 10.69 -2.86 -2.78
N THR A 16 9.46 -3.32 -2.61
CA THR A 16 8.63 -3.85 -3.68
C THR A 16 7.39 -2.98 -3.85
N ILE A 17 6.92 -2.84 -5.08
CA ILE A 17 5.65 -2.16 -5.35
C ILE A 17 4.49 -3.12 -5.09
N GLU A 18 3.56 -2.70 -4.25
CA GLU A 18 2.28 -3.39 -4.03
C GLU A 18 1.36 -3.13 -5.24
N PRO A 19 0.77 -4.18 -5.86
CA PRO A 19 0.12 -4.05 -7.16
C PRO A 19 -1.25 -3.35 -7.16
N ASN A 20 -1.97 -3.27 -6.04
CA ASN A 20 -3.33 -2.71 -5.99
C ASN A 20 -3.32 -1.20 -5.73
N PHE A 21 -2.37 -0.72 -4.93
CA PHE A 21 -2.29 0.64 -4.42
C PHE A 21 -0.99 1.35 -4.85
N GLY A 22 -0.04 0.65 -5.49
CA GLY A 22 1.22 1.23 -5.94
C GLY A 22 2.17 1.62 -4.81
N LEU A 23 1.96 1.10 -3.59
CA LEU A 23 2.75 1.47 -2.42
C LEU A 23 4.13 0.79 -2.46
N GLU A 24 5.17 1.54 -2.11
CA GLU A 24 6.49 0.98 -1.83
C GLU A 24 6.46 0.30 -0.46
N VAL A 25 6.57 -1.02 -0.45
CA VAL A 25 6.59 -1.83 0.76
C VAL A 25 8.00 -2.38 0.97
N PRO A 26 8.64 -2.16 2.13
CA PRO A 26 9.98 -2.69 2.37
C PRO A 26 9.95 -4.22 2.33
N THR A 27 10.97 -4.84 1.74
CA THR A 27 11.04 -6.29 1.60
C THR A 27 11.44 -7.00 2.89
N ASN A 28 12.10 -6.28 3.80
CA ASN A 28 12.56 -6.77 5.10
C ASN A 28 12.61 -5.63 6.12
N ILE A 29 12.27 -5.92 7.38
CA ILE A 29 12.52 -5.05 8.53
C ILE A 29 13.01 -5.94 9.67
N ASP A 30 14.13 -5.58 10.29
CA ASP A 30 14.71 -6.38 11.37
C ASP A 30 13.72 -6.55 12.53
N GLY A 31 13.56 -7.81 12.98
CA GLY A 31 12.60 -8.16 14.02
C GLY A 31 11.14 -8.22 13.58
N VAL A 32 10.83 -8.06 12.28
CA VAL A 32 9.48 -8.22 11.72
C VAL A 32 9.45 -9.43 10.77
N ASP A 33 8.42 -10.27 10.89
CA ASP A 33 8.21 -11.36 9.93
C ASP A 33 7.84 -10.79 8.55
N ASN A 34 8.61 -11.15 7.53
CA ASN A 34 8.42 -10.70 6.15
C ASN A 34 7.05 -11.09 5.57
N ALA A 35 6.41 -12.14 6.08
CA ALA A 35 5.04 -12.48 5.70
C ALA A 35 4.03 -11.39 6.11
N LEU A 36 4.27 -10.67 7.22
CA LEU A 36 3.41 -9.60 7.70
C LEU A 36 3.54 -8.31 6.86
N LEU A 37 4.65 -8.14 6.15
CA LEU A 37 4.89 -6.98 5.27
C LEU A 37 4.06 -7.06 3.99
N THR A 38 3.72 -8.27 3.52
CA THR A 38 2.86 -8.46 2.34
C THR A 38 1.46 -8.91 2.80
N PRO A 39 0.43 -8.04 2.79
CA PRO A 39 -0.89 -8.38 3.34
C PRO A 39 -1.47 -9.67 2.76
N GLU A 40 -1.34 -9.90 1.45
CA GLU A 40 -1.79 -11.14 0.78
C GLU A 40 -1.26 -12.42 1.45
N LYS A 41 -0.02 -12.40 1.96
CA LYS A 41 0.63 -13.57 2.59
C LYS A 41 0.08 -13.87 3.98
N THR A 42 -0.64 -12.93 4.60
CA THR A 42 -1.24 -13.11 5.93
C THR A 42 -2.66 -13.70 5.86
N TRP A 43 -3.26 -13.77 4.66
CA TRP A 43 -4.61 -14.26 4.45
C TRP A 43 -4.60 -15.78 4.31
N THR A 44 -5.10 -16.48 5.33
CA THR A 44 -5.22 -17.95 5.30
C THR A 44 -6.53 -18.43 4.66
N GLN A 45 -7.54 -17.57 4.61
CA GLN A 45 -8.86 -17.81 4.04
C GLN A 45 -9.46 -16.52 3.47
N GLY A 46 -10.39 -16.65 2.53
CA GLY A 46 -11.09 -15.52 1.89
C GLY A 46 -10.43 -15.04 0.60
N ASP A 47 -11.08 -14.07 -0.05
CA ASP A 47 -10.62 -13.47 -1.31
C ASP A 47 -9.94 -12.13 -1.04
N TYR A 48 -8.62 -12.18 -0.86
CA TYR A 48 -7.80 -10.98 -0.70
C TYR A 48 -7.93 -10.06 -1.91
N LYS A 49 -7.82 -10.60 -3.12
CA LYS A 49 -7.84 -9.80 -4.36
C LYS A 49 -9.18 -9.09 -4.56
N GLY A 50 -10.28 -9.80 -4.32
CA GLY A 50 -11.62 -9.20 -4.35
C GLY A 50 -11.80 -8.11 -3.29
N THR A 51 -11.24 -8.31 -2.10
CA THR A 51 -11.30 -7.31 -1.02
C THR A 51 -10.44 -6.08 -1.32
N ALA A 52 -9.21 -6.27 -1.81
CA ALA A 52 -8.32 -5.19 -2.22
C ALA A 52 -8.94 -4.37 -3.36
N LYS A 53 -9.53 -5.04 -4.36
CA LYS A 53 -10.28 -4.37 -5.43
C LYS A 53 -11.46 -3.58 -4.90
N LYS A 54 -12.27 -4.17 -4.02
CA LYS A 54 -13.39 -3.45 -3.39
C LYS A 54 -12.92 -2.20 -2.65
N LEU A 55 -11.82 -2.31 -1.90
CA LEU A 55 -11.25 -1.18 -1.16
C LEU A 55 -10.76 -0.07 -2.10
N GLY A 56 -10.00 -0.40 -3.15
CA GLY A 56 -9.55 0.62 -4.10
C GLY A 56 -10.71 1.29 -4.85
N THR A 57 -11.81 0.57 -5.14
CA THR A 57 -13.04 1.18 -5.69
C THR A 57 -13.64 2.18 -4.71
N MET A 58 -13.72 1.83 -3.42
CA MET A 58 -14.22 2.75 -2.39
C MET A 58 -13.34 4.01 -2.26
N PHE A 59 -12.03 3.89 -2.41
CA PHE A 59 -11.11 5.03 -2.46
C PHE A 59 -11.40 5.92 -3.67
N ASN A 60 -11.48 5.33 -4.87
CA ASN A 60 -11.75 6.07 -6.11
C ASN A 60 -13.11 6.78 -6.06
N ASP A 61 -14.16 6.09 -5.59
CA ASP A 61 -15.50 6.66 -5.44
C ASP A 61 -15.52 7.82 -4.44
N ASN A 62 -14.88 7.67 -3.29
CA ASN A 62 -14.78 8.76 -2.31
C ASN A 62 -14.01 9.96 -2.89
N PHE A 63 -12.97 9.69 -3.68
CA PHE A 63 -12.14 10.73 -4.27
C PHE A 63 -12.91 11.59 -5.28
N THR A 64 -13.95 11.05 -5.95
CA THR A 64 -14.80 11.78 -6.90
C THR A 64 -15.29 13.15 -6.40
N THR A 65 -15.53 13.27 -5.10
CA THR A 65 -15.98 14.51 -4.44
C THR A 65 -14.96 15.66 -4.52
N PHE A 66 -13.68 15.35 -4.73
CA PHE A 66 -12.58 16.30 -4.64
C PHE A 66 -11.94 16.65 -6.00
N HIS A 67 -12.45 16.13 -7.13
CA HIS A 67 -11.77 16.23 -8.44
C HIS A 67 -11.56 17.65 -8.98
N ASN A 68 -12.37 18.63 -8.54
CA ASN A 68 -12.30 19.98 -9.10
C ASN A 68 -11.11 20.81 -8.56
N ASP A 69 -10.52 20.41 -7.42
CA ASP A 69 -9.51 21.20 -6.70
C ASP A 69 -8.14 20.49 -6.61
N ILE A 70 -7.95 19.40 -7.35
CA ILE A 70 -6.79 18.52 -7.18
C ILE A 70 -5.97 18.41 -8.47
N ASN A 71 -4.64 18.46 -8.33
CA ASN A 71 -3.72 18.34 -9.46
C ASN A 71 -3.61 16.88 -9.97
N ALA A 72 -3.16 16.74 -11.22
CA ALA A 72 -3.01 15.42 -11.84
C ALA A 72 -2.04 14.48 -11.10
N GLY A 73 -1.04 15.02 -10.39
CA GLY A 73 -0.07 14.22 -9.63
C GLY A 73 -0.69 13.47 -8.46
N ILE A 74 -1.61 14.11 -7.74
CA ILE A 74 -2.36 13.46 -6.65
C ILE A 74 -3.31 12.42 -7.22
N ILE A 75 -3.97 12.71 -8.35
CA ILE A 75 -4.87 11.75 -9.02
C ILE A 75 -4.10 10.49 -9.44
N SER A 76 -2.87 10.64 -9.95
CA SER A 76 -2.04 9.51 -10.36
C SER A 76 -1.52 8.65 -9.20
N GLY A 77 -1.61 9.14 -7.95
CA GLY A 77 -1.24 8.37 -6.76
C GLY A 77 -2.35 7.48 -6.20
N GLY A 78 -3.52 7.43 -6.87
CA GLY A 78 -4.65 6.59 -6.46
C GLY A 78 -4.44 5.10 -6.79
N PRO A 79 -5.33 4.23 -6.25
CA PRO A 79 -5.30 2.80 -6.54
C PRO A 79 -5.41 2.46 -8.03
N THR A 80 -4.57 1.54 -8.50
CA THR A 80 -4.53 1.05 -9.89
C THR A 80 -5.35 -0.23 -10.01
N LEU A 81 -6.66 -0.13 -10.23
CA LEU A 81 -7.59 -1.26 -10.33
C LEU A 81 -8.06 -1.56 -11.75
#